data_AF-A0A0M2HGP1-F1
#
_entry.id   AF-A0A0M2HGP1-F1
#
_cell.length_a   1.000
_cell.length_b   1.000
_cell.length_c   1.000
_cell.angle_alpha   90.00
_cell.angle_beta   90.00
_cell.angle_gamma   90.00
#
_symmetry.space_group_name_H-M   'P 1'
#
loop_
_entity.id
_entity.type
_entity.pdbx_description
1 polymer ?
#
loop_
_entity_poly.entity_id
_entity_poly.type
_entity_poly.pdbx_seq_one_letter_code
_entity_poly.pdbx_strand_id
1 'polypeptide(L)'
;MDTEVLTRGPQAVPARDDPLWWRSAVIYQVYVRSFADGNGDGTGDLAGVRAHLGYLKDLGVDAIWFNPWYPSPLADGGYDVQDYRDIDPRFGTLEEAELLIREALALGIRTIIDVVPNHISDQHPWFQAALAAGPAVPSASDSGSTPARGRTATRSRRTGCRASRARRGRARRTPTARRGSGTSTCSRPSSPT
;
A
#
# COMPACT_ATOMS: atom_id res chain seq x y z
N MET A 1 -27.93 28.81 -10.07
CA MET A 1 -26.93 28.23 -9.14
C MET A 1 -25.80 27.79 -10.03
N ASP A 2 -24.92 28.74 -10.35
CA ASP A 2 -23.79 28.50 -11.22
C ASP A 2 -22.73 27.76 -10.40
N THR A 3 -22.61 26.48 -10.70
CA THR A 3 -21.54 25.63 -10.16
C THR A 3 -20.26 26.04 -10.86
N GLU A 4 -19.63 27.11 -10.39
CA GLU A 4 -18.27 27.45 -10.74
C GLU A 4 -17.38 26.35 -10.14
N VAL A 5 -17.13 25.31 -10.94
CA VAL A 5 -16.05 24.37 -10.68
C VAL A 5 -14.80 25.24 -10.59
N LEU A 6 -14.16 25.26 -9.42
CA LEU A 6 -12.82 25.82 -9.22
C LEU A 6 -11.83 25.03 -10.10
N THR A 7 -11.85 25.28 -11.41
CA THR A 7 -10.76 24.93 -12.31
C THR A 7 -9.60 25.81 -11.88
N ARG A 8 -8.73 25.24 -11.05
CA ARG A 8 -7.41 25.78 -10.80
C ARG A 8 -6.80 26.02 -12.18
N GLY A 9 -6.56 27.27 -12.54
CA GLY A 9 -5.82 27.61 -13.75
C GLY A 9 -4.49 26.83 -13.76
N PRO A 10 -3.88 26.58 -14.92
CA PRO A 10 -2.73 25.70 -15.05
C PRO A 10 -1.68 26.12 -14.02
N GLN A 11 -1.56 25.31 -12.97
CA GLN A 11 -0.53 25.55 -11.98
C GLN A 11 0.77 25.30 -12.71
N ALA A 12 1.67 26.27 -12.67
CA ALA A 12 3.02 26.04 -13.15
C ALA A 12 3.55 24.82 -12.40
N VAL A 13 3.81 23.74 -13.14
CA VAL A 13 4.48 22.55 -12.61
C VAL A 13 5.75 23.08 -11.94
N PRO A 14 5.92 22.90 -10.62
CA PRO A 14 7.08 23.45 -9.94
C PRO A 14 8.33 22.96 -10.66
N ALA A 15 9.21 23.90 -11.00
CA ALA A 15 10.41 23.61 -11.76
C ALA A 15 11.14 22.41 -11.14
N ARG A 16 11.79 21.60 -11.97
CA ARG A 16 12.45 20.36 -11.52
C ARG A 16 13.39 20.60 -10.33
N ASP A 17 14.00 21.78 -10.28
CA ASP A 17 14.97 22.21 -9.28
C ASP A 17 14.38 23.07 -8.14
N ASP A 18 13.06 23.24 -8.06
CA ASP A 18 12.43 23.94 -6.94
C ASP A 18 12.51 23.07 -5.66
N PRO A 19 13.29 23.46 -4.64
CA PRO A 19 13.40 22.70 -3.40
C PRO A 19 12.10 22.68 -2.58
N LEU A 20 11.12 23.53 -2.93
CA LEU A 20 9.84 23.69 -2.24
C LEU A 20 8.66 23.11 -3.02
N TRP A 21 8.90 22.37 -4.11
CA TRP A 21 7.88 21.78 -4.99
C TRP A 21 6.77 21.06 -4.22
N TRP A 22 7.13 20.36 -3.14
CA TRP A 22 6.24 19.54 -2.32
C TRP A 22 5.17 20.34 -1.58
N ARG A 23 5.35 21.66 -1.39
CA ARG A 23 4.38 22.50 -0.67
C ARG A 23 3.08 22.70 -1.43
N SER A 24 3.14 22.61 -2.75
CA SER A 24 2.01 22.83 -3.65
C SER A 24 1.62 21.59 -4.46
N ALA A 25 2.38 20.50 -4.33
CA ALA A 25 2.23 19.29 -5.12
C ALA A 25 0.94 18.52 -4.78
N VAL A 26 0.30 17.99 -5.80
CA VAL A 26 -0.73 16.97 -5.70
C VAL A 26 -0.04 15.60 -5.71
N ILE A 27 -0.02 14.95 -4.54
CA ILE A 27 0.61 13.63 -4.36
C ILE A 27 -0.48 12.55 -4.40
N TYR A 28 -0.28 11.55 -5.24
CA TYR A 28 -1.18 10.40 -5.36
C TYR A 28 -0.52 9.14 -4.80
N GLN A 29 -1.09 8.57 -3.76
CA GLN A 29 -0.57 7.34 -3.15
C GLN A 29 -1.00 6.10 -3.94
N VAL A 30 -0.05 5.23 -4.24
CA VAL A 30 -0.24 3.99 -4.97
C VAL A 30 0.19 2.80 -4.11
N TYR A 31 -0.78 1.95 -3.80
CA TYR A 31 -0.52 0.60 -3.33
C TYR A 31 -0.45 -0.34 -4.54
N VAL A 32 0.77 -0.70 -4.95
CA VAL A 32 1.07 -1.40 -6.22
C VAL A 32 0.16 -2.60 -6.42
N ARG A 33 0.06 -3.46 -5.40
CA ARG A 33 -0.70 -4.72 -5.40
C ARG A 33 -2.16 -4.58 -5.83
N SER A 34 -2.78 -3.42 -5.66
CA SER A 34 -4.20 -3.21 -5.96
C SER A 34 -4.45 -2.15 -7.03
N PHE A 35 -3.42 -1.59 -7.65
CA PHE A 35 -3.59 -0.47 -8.56
C PHE A 35 -3.99 -0.91 -9.97
N ALA A 36 -3.12 -1.66 -10.64
CA ALA A 36 -3.39 -2.21 -11.97
C ALA A 36 -2.46 -3.41 -12.22
N ASP A 37 -3.03 -4.49 -12.74
CA ASP A 37 -2.33 -5.71 -13.15
C ASP A 37 -1.82 -5.53 -14.60
N GLY A 38 -0.50 -5.52 -14.77
CA GLY A 38 0.16 -5.30 -16.05
C GLY A 38 0.61 -6.59 -16.73
N ASN A 39 0.79 -7.68 -15.97
CA ASN A 39 1.31 -8.96 -16.45
C ASN A 39 0.23 -10.05 -16.60
N GLY A 40 -0.98 -9.82 -16.08
CA GLY A 40 -2.14 -10.70 -16.15
C GLY A 40 -2.21 -11.78 -15.05
N ASP A 41 -1.46 -11.65 -13.96
CA ASP A 41 -1.41 -12.62 -12.86
C ASP A 41 -2.50 -12.43 -11.78
N GLY A 42 -3.32 -11.38 -11.92
CA GLY A 42 -4.39 -11.01 -11.00
C GLY A 42 -3.98 -10.07 -9.86
N THR A 43 -2.71 -9.65 -9.81
CA THR A 43 -2.16 -8.73 -8.82
C THR A 43 -1.59 -7.49 -9.49
N GLY A 44 -1.70 -6.33 -8.84
CA GLY A 44 -1.11 -5.12 -9.39
C GLY A 44 0.42 -5.12 -9.31
N ASP A 45 1.06 -4.57 -10.34
CA ASP A 45 2.50 -4.60 -10.55
C ASP A 45 3.03 -3.27 -11.14
N LEU A 46 4.36 -3.14 -11.26
CA LEU A 46 4.99 -1.93 -11.77
C LEU A 46 4.67 -1.67 -13.25
N ALA A 47 4.47 -2.71 -14.06
CA ALA A 47 4.08 -2.56 -15.46
C ALA A 47 2.67 -1.97 -15.58
N GLY A 48 1.74 -2.39 -14.71
CA GLY A 48 0.41 -1.83 -14.59
C GLY A 48 0.45 -0.37 -14.18
N VAL A 49 1.23 0.00 -13.17
CA VAL A 49 1.39 1.42 -12.80
C VAL A 49 1.97 2.23 -13.97
N ARG A 50 2.99 1.69 -14.66
CA ARG A 50 3.62 2.34 -15.82
C ARG A 50 2.62 2.60 -16.95
N ALA A 51 1.74 1.64 -17.25
CA ALA A 51 0.69 1.78 -18.27
C ALA A 51 -0.31 2.92 -17.97
N HIS A 52 -0.45 3.31 -16.71
CA HIS A 52 -1.38 4.35 -16.26
C HIS A 52 -0.72 5.71 -15.96
N LEU A 53 0.57 5.88 -16.23
CA LEU A 53 1.25 7.18 -16.02
C LEU A 53 0.61 8.32 -16.83
N GLY A 54 0.12 8.03 -18.05
CA GLY A 54 -0.62 9.01 -18.85
C GLY A 54 -1.91 9.48 -18.18
N TYR A 55 -2.67 8.55 -17.59
CA TYR A 55 -3.87 8.88 -16.82
C TYR A 55 -3.54 9.75 -15.59
N LEU A 56 -2.47 9.40 -14.86
CA LEU A 56 -2.05 10.17 -13.68
C LEU A 56 -1.59 11.58 -14.05
N LYS A 57 -0.92 11.74 -15.19
CA LYS A 57 -0.59 13.05 -15.74
C LYS A 57 -1.84 13.86 -16.07
N ASP A 58 -2.80 13.27 -16.79
CA ASP A 58 -4.04 13.94 -17.19
C ASP A 58 -4.91 14.32 -15.98
N LEU A 59 -4.83 13.54 -14.90
CA LEU A 59 -5.46 13.85 -13.61
C LEU A 59 -4.81 15.06 -12.91
N GLY A 60 -3.58 15.43 -13.27
CA GLY A 60 -2.83 16.53 -12.67
C GLY A 60 -1.99 16.12 -11.46
N VAL A 61 -1.52 14.86 -11.40
CA VAL A 61 -0.64 14.38 -10.34
C VAL A 61 0.78 14.91 -10.55
N ASP A 62 1.36 15.53 -9.51
CA ASP A 62 2.75 16.00 -9.51
C ASP A 62 3.74 14.94 -9.00
N ALA A 63 3.27 14.04 -8.13
CA ALA A 63 4.09 12.95 -7.61
C ALA A 63 3.28 11.70 -7.24
N ILE A 64 3.88 10.53 -7.47
CA ILE A 64 3.37 9.25 -6.99
C ILE A 64 4.11 8.87 -5.71
N TRP A 65 3.36 8.50 -4.67
CA TRP A 65 3.90 7.93 -3.45
C TRP A 65 3.59 6.44 -3.37
N PHE A 66 4.62 5.61 -3.46
CA PHE A 66 4.49 4.16 -3.34
C PHE A 66 4.56 3.72 -1.88
N ASN A 67 3.66 2.81 -1.50
CA ASN A 67 3.88 1.92 -0.37
C ASN A 67 5.16 1.07 -0.57
N PRO A 68 5.67 0.42 0.49
CA PRO A 68 6.84 -0.44 0.37
C PRO A 68 6.68 -1.49 -0.74
N TRP A 69 7.60 -1.48 -1.69
CA TRP A 69 7.66 -2.40 -2.83
C TRP A 69 8.81 -3.40 -2.72
N TYR A 70 9.47 -3.45 -1.55
CA TYR A 70 10.63 -4.28 -1.27
C TYR A 70 10.24 -5.74 -1.04
N PRO A 71 11.17 -6.71 -1.24
CA PRO A 71 10.99 -8.09 -0.79
C PRO A 71 10.48 -8.15 0.65
N SER A 72 9.32 -8.77 0.82
CA SER A 72 8.65 -8.91 2.12
C SER A 72 7.82 -10.20 2.16
N PRO A 73 7.68 -10.87 3.33
CA PRO A 73 6.72 -11.96 3.53
C PRO A 73 5.26 -11.51 3.43
N LEU A 74 5.02 -10.20 3.45
CA LEU A 74 3.73 -9.51 3.48
C LEU A 74 2.89 -9.81 4.74
N ALA A 75 3.53 -10.11 5.88
CA ALA A 75 2.79 -10.36 7.11
C ALA A 75 2.10 -9.08 7.65
N ASP A 76 2.59 -7.90 7.26
CA ASP A 76 2.02 -6.59 7.59
C ASP A 76 1.78 -5.71 6.35
N GLY A 77 1.67 -6.32 5.17
CA GLY A 77 1.39 -5.62 3.92
C GLY A 77 2.60 -4.95 3.25
N GLY A 78 3.81 -5.35 3.61
CA GLY A 78 5.06 -4.89 2.96
C GLY A 78 6.00 -4.10 3.87
N TYR A 79 5.59 -3.80 5.10
CA TYR A 79 6.41 -3.05 6.06
C TYR A 79 7.40 -3.96 6.80
N ASP A 80 7.21 -5.27 6.77
CA ASP A 80 8.14 -6.31 7.18
C ASP A 80 9.19 -6.57 6.08
N VAL A 81 10.05 -5.58 5.85
CA VAL A 81 11.06 -5.58 4.78
C VAL A 81 12.19 -6.60 5.04
N GLN A 82 12.50 -7.42 4.03
CA GLN A 82 13.61 -8.39 4.06
C GLN A 82 14.88 -7.88 3.39
N ASP A 83 14.76 -7.07 2.33
CA ASP A 83 15.90 -6.44 1.66
C ASP A 83 15.47 -5.09 1.06
N TYR A 84 16.11 -4.00 1.45
CA TYR A 84 15.81 -2.65 0.94
C TYR A 84 16.39 -2.38 -0.46
N ARG A 85 17.19 -3.30 -1.00
CA ARG A 85 17.99 -3.06 -2.22
C ARG A 85 17.37 -3.66 -3.48
N ASP A 86 16.23 -4.32 -3.34
CA ASP A 86 15.56 -4.99 -4.45
C ASP A 86 14.06 -4.67 -4.45
N ILE A 87 13.39 -5.05 -5.53
CA ILE A 87 11.93 -5.00 -5.68
C ILE A 87 11.37 -6.38 -5.38
N ASP A 88 10.21 -6.42 -4.71
CA ASP A 88 9.52 -7.68 -4.48
C ASP A 88 9.16 -8.31 -5.84
N PRO A 89 9.52 -9.58 -6.11
CA PRO A 89 9.29 -10.21 -7.40
C PRO A 89 7.81 -10.26 -7.83
N ARG A 90 6.87 -10.08 -6.90
CA ARG A 90 5.44 -9.97 -7.19
C ARG A 90 5.07 -8.64 -7.86
N PHE A 91 5.90 -7.61 -7.73
CA PHE A 91 5.66 -6.28 -8.29
C PHE A 91 6.50 -6.01 -9.53
N GLY A 92 7.66 -6.68 -9.69
CA GLY A 92 8.51 -6.54 -10.85
C GLY A 92 9.99 -6.64 -10.51
N THR A 93 10.84 -6.02 -11.33
CA THR A 93 12.29 -5.97 -11.11
C THR A 93 12.81 -4.56 -10.85
N LEU A 94 14.06 -4.46 -10.42
CA LEU A 94 14.74 -3.17 -10.26
C LEU A 94 14.79 -2.39 -11.58
N GLU A 95 15.03 -3.05 -12.71
CA GLU A 95 15.05 -2.43 -14.04
C GLU A 95 13.67 -1.86 -14.43
N GLU A 96 12.60 -2.55 -14.07
CA GLU A 96 11.23 -2.08 -14.29
C GLU A 96 10.89 -0.88 -13.41
N ALA A 97 11.33 -0.88 -12.15
CA ALA A 97 11.20 0.26 -11.25
C ALA A 97 11.95 1.49 -11.79
N GLU A 98 13.19 1.31 -12.25
CA GLU A 98 13.95 2.39 -12.87
C GLU A 98 13.25 2.92 -14.13
N LEU A 99 12.71 2.03 -14.97
CA LEU A 99 11.99 2.43 -16.18
C LEU A 99 10.74 3.25 -15.84
N LEU A 100 9.96 2.79 -14.87
CA LEU A 100 8.80 3.53 -14.35
C LEU A 100 9.19 4.92 -13.83
N ILE A 101 10.25 5.02 -13.02
CA ILE A 101 10.72 6.29 -12.47
C ILE A 101 11.15 7.24 -13.60
N ARG A 102 11.91 6.73 -14.59
CA ARG A 102 12.36 7.53 -15.73
C ARG A 102 11.19 8.05 -16.56
N GLU A 103 10.21 7.21 -16.86
CA GLU A 103 9.04 7.58 -17.65
C GLU A 103 8.10 8.54 -16.90
N ALA A 104 7.86 8.28 -15.60
CA ALA A 104 7.10 9.19 -14.74
C ALA A 104 7.74 10.58 -14.73
N LEU A 105 9.06 10.64 -14.55
CA LEU A 105 9.81 11.88 -14.53
C LEU A 105 9.80 12.62 -15.88
N ALA A 106 9.78 11.90 -17.00
CA ALA A 106 9.60 12.48 -18.32
C ALA A 106 8.22 13.13 -18.51
N LEU A 107 7.20 12.66 -17.77
CA LEU A 107 5.86 13.26 -17.72
C LEU A 107 5.73 14.37 -16.67
N GLY A 108 6.81 14.69 -15.95
CA GLY A 108 6.80 15.67 -14.86
C GLY A 108 6.31 15.11 -13.52
N ILE A 109 6.10 13.80 -13.42
CA ILE A 109 5.64 13.12 -12.21
C ILE A 109 6.85 12.65 -11.39
N ARG A 110 6.96 13.11 -10.15
CA ARG A 110 8.00 12.67 -9.22
C ARG A 110 7.64 11.35 -8.54
N THR A 111 8.62 10.66 -7.98
CA THR A 111 8.43 9.40 -7.26
C THR A 111 8.89 9.53 -5.82
N ILE A 112 8.04 9.12 -4.88
CA ILE A 112 8.32 9.00 -3.45
C ILE A 112 8.15 7.53 -3.07
N ILE A 113 9.11 6.97 -2.34
CA ILE A 113 9.06 5.59 -1.85
C ILE A 113 8.96 5.63 -0.33
N ASP A 114 8.05 4.85 0.23
CA ASP A 114 7.96 4.65 1.67
C ASP A 114 9.15 3.84 2.18
N VAL A 115 9.95 4.43 3.08
CA VAL A 115 11.12 3.78 3.69
C VAL A 115 10.76 3.46 5.14
N VAL A 116 11.00 2.21 5.55
CA VAL A 116 10.63 1.71 6.89
C VAL A 116 11.89 1.54 7.76
N PRO A 117 12.44 2.60 8.39
CA PRO A 117 13.70 2.48 9.14
C PRO A 117 13.54 1.93 10.56
N ASN A 118 12.32 1.92 11.09
CA ASN A 118 12.08 1.59 12.50
C ASN A 118 12.22 0.10 12.81
N HIS A 119 11.96 -0.77 11.83
CA HIS A 119 11.96 -2.21 11.99
C HIS A 119 12.22 -2.92 10.65
N ILE A 120 12.56 -4.21 10.73
CA ILE A 120 12.82 -5.13 9.61
C ILE A 120 12.07 -6.45 9.86
N SER A 121 11.88 -7.22 8.80
CA SER A 121 11.36 -8.59 8.88
C SER A 121 12.20 -9.45 9.81
N ASP A 122 11.58 -10.43 10.48
CA ASP A 122 12.32 -11.49 11.15
C ASP A 122 13.11 -12.36 10.17
N GLN A 123 12.76 -12.37 8.88
CA GLN A 123 13.50 -13.04 7.81
C GLN A 123 14.69 -12.22 7.28
N HIS A 124 14.85 -10.96 7.71
CA HIS A 124 15.94 -10.10 7.25
C HIS A 124 17.32 -10.68 7.66
N PRO A 125 18.35 -10.65 6.79
CA PRO A 125 19.66 -11.23 7.07
C PRO A 125 20.30 -10.76 8.39
N TRP A 126 20.17 -9.48 8.71
CA TRP A 126 20.65 -8.93 9.99
C TRP A 126 19.94 -9.52 11.21
N PHE A 127 18.63 -9.77 11.12
CA PHE A 127 17.89 -10.38 12.23
C PHE A 127 18.30 -11.83 12.43
N GLN A 128 18.44 -12.59 11.34
CA GLN A 128 18.92 -13.97 11.36
C GLN A 128 20.35 -14.06 11.92
N ALA A 129 21.24 -13.15 11.52
CA ALA A 129 22.59 -13.08 12.05
C ALA A 129 22.61 -12.77 13.56
N ALA A 130 21.75 -11.85 14.04
CA ALA A 130 21.63 -11.53 15.46
C ALA A 130 21.13 -12.71 16.28
N LEU A 131 20.16 -13.48 15.76
CA LEU A 131 19.71 -14.72 16.41
C LEU A 131 20.82 -15.78 16.48
N ALA A 132 21.59 -15.94 15.41
CA ALA A 132 22.69 -16.90 15.34
C ALA A 132 23.86 -16.53 16.28
N ALA A 133 24.13 -15.24 16.48
CA ALA A 133 25.16 -14.75 17.39
C ALA A 133 24.83 -15.01 18.88
N GLY A 134 23.54 -15.22 19.20
CA GLY A 134 23.06 -15.33 20.57
C GLY A 134 23.03 -13.98 21.30
N PRO A 135 22.53 -13.95 22.55
CA PRO A 135 22.52 -12.72 23.34
C PRO A 135 23.96 -12.24 23.55
N ALA A 136 24.21 -10.95 23.32
CA ALA A 136 25.45 -10.33 23.75
C ALA A 136 25.59 -10.49 25.26
N VAL A 137 26.49 -11.38 25.69
CA VAL A 137 26.87 -11.48 27.10
C VAL A 137 27.71 -10.23 27.36
N PRO A 138 27.29 -9.32 28.27
CA PRO A 138 28.16 -8.21 28.63
C PRO A 138 29.43 -8.80 29.22
N SER A 139 30.57 -8.61 28.57
CA SER A 139 31.85 -8.83 29.25
C SER A 139 31.93 -7.82 30.39
N ALA A 140 32.50 -8.23 31.52
CA ALA A 140 32.52 -7.46 32.76
C ALA A 140 33.29 -6.10 32.69
N SER A 141 33.67 -5.63 31.51
CA SER A 141 34.33 -4.33 31.28
C SER A 141 33.42 -3.23 30.74
N ASP A 142 32.21 -3.52 30.27
CA ASP A 142 31.30 -2.48 29.74
C ASP A 142 30.16 -2.15 30.71
N SER A 143 30.50 -1.42 31.77
CA SER A 143 29.52 -0.72 32.61
C SER A 143 28.94 0.48 31.85
N GLY A 144 28.03 0.23 30.92
CA GLY A 144 27.47 1.28 30.08
C GLY A 144 26.29 0.89 29.20
N SER A 145 25.40 -0.01 29.62
CA SER A 145 24.12 -0.19 28.91
C SER A 145 22.98 -0.59 29.86
N THR A 146 21.94 0.24 29.88
CA THR A 146 20.67 -0.06 30.54
C THR A 146 19.97 -1.19 29.77
N PRO A 147 19.57 -2.31 30.40
CA PRO A 147 18.94 -3.40 29.68
C PRO A 147 17.53 -2.99 29.25
N ALA A 148 17.21 -3.22 27.98
CA ALA A 148 15.85 -3.15 27.47
C ALA A 148 14.98 -4.14 28.26
N ARG A 149 14.04 -3.63 29.05
CA ARG A 149 13.01 -4.43 29.72
C ARG A 149 12.04 -5.00 28.68
N GLY A 150 12.43 -6.09 28.04
CA GLY A 150 11.51 -7.00 27.39
C GLY A 150 10.68 -7.71 28.46
N ARG A 151 9.55 -7.12 28.87
CA ARG A 151 8.54 -7.86 29.63
C ARG A 151 7.95 -8.90 28.68
N THR A 152 8.33 -10.15 28.87
CA THR A 152 7.63 -11.33 28.38
C THR A 152 6.17 -11.25 28.82
N ALA A 153 5.29 -10.86 27.91
CA ALA A 153 3.86 -11.00 28.11
C ALA A 153 3.48 -12.46 27.82
N THR A 154 3.56 -13.31 28.83
CA THR A 154 2.89 -14.62 28.83
C THR A 154 1.38 -14.36 28.82
N ARG A 155 0.80 -14.14 27.64
CA ARG A 155 -0.65 -14.01 27.51
C ARG A 155 -1.25 -15.41 27.48
N SER A 156 -1.63 -15.87 28.67
CA SER A 156 -2.53 -17.00 28.89
C SER A 156 -3.71 -16.93 27.92
N ARG A 157 -3.87 -17.98 27.12
CA ARG A 157 -5.09 -18.24 26.36
C ARG A 157 -6.26 -18.37 27.33
N ARG A 158 -7.08 -17.33 27.44
CA ARG A 158 -8.48 -17.45 27.84
C ARG A 158 -9.34 -16.91 26.71
N THR A 159 -9.91 -17.87 25.99
CA THR A 159 -11.04 -17.72 25.08
C THR A 159 -12.16 -16.95 25.78
N GLY A 160 -12.52 -15.81 25.20
CA GLY A 160 -13.60 -14.95 25.67
C GLY A 160 -14.12 -14.12 24.50
N CYS A 161 -14.63 -14.82 23.49
CA CYS A 161 -15.36 -14.20 22.38
C CYS A 161 -16.62 -13.56 22.97
N ARG A 162 -16.60 -12.26 23.20
CA ARG A 162 -17.79 -11.48 23.60
C ARG A 162 -18.36 -10.85 22.34
N ALA A 163 -19.31 -11.56 21.74
CA ALA A 163 -20.13 -11.04 20.65
C ALA A 163 -20.82 -9.74 21.10
N SER A 164 -20.48 -8.62 20.45
CA SER A 164 -21.19 -7.36 20.59
C SER A 164 -22.58 -7.50 19.96
N ARG A 165 -23.62 -7.59 20.79
CA ARG A 165 -25.02 -7.47 20.38
C ARG A 165 -25.24 -6.11 19.72
N ALA A 166 -25.60 -6.11 18.44
CA ALA A 166 -26.13 -4.94 17.76
C ALA A 166 -27.41 -4.46 18.46
N ARG A 167 -27.44 -3.18 18.84
CA ARG A 167 -28.66 -2.51 19.32
C ARG A 167 -29.65 -2.45 18.16
N ARG A 168 -30.81 -3.11 18.32
CA ARG A 168 -31.93 -3.02 17.38
C ARG A 168 -32.47 -1.59 17.37
N GLY A 169 -32.19 -0.86 16.29
CA GLY A 169 -32.85 0.39 15.98
C GLY A 169 -34.34 0.14 15.74
N ARG A 170 -35.19 0.88 16.46
CA ARG A 170 -36.65 0.81 16.39
C ARG A 170 -37.11 1.46 15.08
N ALA A 171 -37.44 0.64 14.08
CA ALA A 171 -38.05 1.11 12.85
C ALA A 171 -39.45 1.69 13.14
N ARG A 172 -39.64 2.98 12.87
CA ARG A 172 -40.98 3.56 12.64
C ARG A 172 -41.25 3.47 11.14
N ARG A 173 -42.27 2.71 10.74
CA ARG A 173 -42.88 2.78 9.41
C ARG A 173 -44.39 2.61 9.51
N THR A 174 -45.11 3.65 9.13
CA THR A 174 -46.52 3.67 8.70
C THR A 174 -46.61 3.47 7.17
N PRO A 175 -47.79 3.18 6.60
CA PRO A 175 -47.94 2.07 5.64
C PRO A 175 -48.13 2.46 4.16
N THR A 176 -48.18 1.38 3.35
CA THR A 176 -48.79 1.19 2.01
C THR A 176 -48.10 1.77 0.76
N ALA A 177 -47.68 0.86 -0.15
CA ALA A 177 -48.30 0.67 -1.47
C ALA A 177 -47.67 -0.49 -2.29
N ARG A 178 -48.48 -1.54 -2.50
CA ARG A 178 -48.76 -2.35 -3.71
C ARG A 178 -47.64 -2.76 -4.71
N ARG A 179 -47.38 -4.08 -4.70
CA ARG A 179 -47.18 -5.08 -5.80
C ARG A 179 -46.54 -4.67 -7.14
N GLY A 180 -45.48 -5.41 -7.49
CA GLY A 180 -45.08 -5.73 -8.86
C GLY A 180 -44.22 -7.01 -8.88
N SER A 181 -44.75 -8.09 -9.45
CA SER A 181 -44.11 -9.41 -9.61
C SER A 181 -43.27 -9.45 -10.89
N GLY A 182 -41.99 -9.77 -10.77
CA GLY A 182 -41.09 -10.04 -11.90
C GLY A 182 -40.25 -11.28 -11.62
N THR A 183 -40.65 -12.41 -12.19
CA THR A 183 -39.87 -13.66 -12.24
C THR A 183 -38.71 -13.50 -13.22
N SER A 184 -37.47 -13.69 -12.76
CA SER A 184 -36.28 -13.80 -13.60
C SER A 184 -35.93 -15.27 -13.81
N THR A 185 -35.90 -15.71 -15.07
CA THR A 185 -35.38 -17.02 -15.50
C THR A 185 -34.03 -16.81 -16.19
N CYS A 186 -32.96 -17.44 -15.67
CA CYS A 186 -31.66 -17.53 -16.32
C CYS A 186 -31.61 -18.76 -17.23
N SER A 187 -31.28 -18.57 -18.51
CA SER A 187 -30.98 -19.64 -19.46
C SER A 187 -29.47 -19.68 -19.75
N ARG A 188 -28.86 -20.88 -19.67
CA ARG A 188 -27.47 -21.15 -20.07
C ARG A 188 -27.38 -21.30 -21.60
N PRO A 189 -26.30 -20.85 -22.26
CA PRO A 189 -26.01 -21.25 -23.63
C PRO A 189 -25.25 -22.58 -23.69
N SER A 190 -25.64 -23.44 -24.64
CA SER A 190 -25.04 -24.73 -24.96
C SER A 190 -23.83 -24.56 -25.90
N SER A 191 -22.77 -25.34 -25.70
CA SER A 191 -21.61 -25.43 -26.59
C SER A 191 -21.91 -26.19 -27.90
N PRO A 192 -21.21 -25.92 -29.02
CA PRO A 192 -21.27 -26.75 -30.23
C PRO A 192 -20.24 -27.89 -30.22
N THR A 193 -20.54 -28.85 -31.11
CA THR A 193 -19.97 -30.19 -31.40
C THR A 193 -18.46 -30.36 -31.36
#